data_AF-A0A950XL70-F1
#
_entry.id   AF-A0A950XL70-F1
#
_cell.length_a   1.000
_cell.length_b   1.000
_cell.length_c   1.000
_cell.angle_alpha   90.00
_cell.angle_beta   90.00
_cell.angle_gamma   90.00
#
_symmetry.space_group_name_H-M   'P 1'
#
loop_
_entity.id
_entity.type
_entity.pdbx_description
1 polymer ?
#
loop_
_entity_poly.entity_id
_entity_poly.type
_entity_poly.pdbx_seq_one_letter_code
_entity_poly.pdbx_strand_id
1 'polypeptide(L)'
;MDLYALSDEALHGYAAWHYTLGWGNLFTVTVALIAIIASVVVSVITLRRNTNHFEQNRIDARNDKLRAEVIDLISALSQRSSQVEIVVQRIRQLENVDRQAIHRHIEAMFSEDLWDSYRRATSHAFAVLALTEDKEAAEAIGLILGALAEIRQLVATAAANPSTIHLVEPAELDKLSHAIDAAIKQLKSYAVRKLGVTAYDEHGHPLNKLNVLPE
;
A
#
# COMPACT_ATOMS: atom_id res chain seq x y z
N MET A 1 -30.24 83.48 42.02
CA MET A 1 -29.56 83.20 40.73
C MET A 1 -28.46 82.20 41.06
N ASP A 2 -28.81 80.93 40.92
CA ASP A 2 -28.08 79.79 41.49
C ASP A 2 -26.93 79.37 40.58
N LEU A 3 -25.73 79.83 40.91
CA LEU A 3 -24.49 79.38 40.26
C LEU A 3 -24.03 78.00 40.76
N TYR A 4 -24.55 77.53 41.90
CA TYR A 4 -24.15 76.27 42.54
C TYR A 4 -24.92 75.05 42.03
N ALA A 5 -26.12 75.21 41.48
CA ALA A 5 -26.89 74.11 40.90
C ALA A 5 -26.31 73.62 39.56
N LEU A 6 -25.73 74.55 38.78
CA LEU A 6 -25.15 74.27 37.46
C LEU A 6 -23.82 73.50 37.54
N SER A 7 -23.06 73.65 38.63
CA SER A 7 -21.83 72.88 38.83
C SER A 7 -22.08 71.44 39.26
N ASP A 8 -23.15 71.19 40.01
CA ASP A 8 -23.44 69.86 40.56
C ASP A 8 -24.08 68.93 39.50
N GLU A 9 -24.96 69.46 38.65
CA GLU A 9 -25.49 68.73 37.48
C GLU A 9 -24.41 68.42 36.43
N ALA A 10 -23.47 69.34 36.21
CA ALA A 10 -22.35 69.11 35.30
C ALA A 10 -21.38 68.05 35.85
N LEU A 11 -21.14 68.04 37.16
CA LEU A 11 -20.30 67.02 37.81
C LEU A 11 -20.99 65.65 37.80
N HIS A 12 -22.30 65.59 38.05
CA HIS A 12 -23.08 64.36 37.98
C HIS A 12 -23.23 63.84 36.55
N GLY A 13 -23.40 64.71 35.55
CA GLY A 13 -23.41 64.32 34.13
C GLY A 13 -22.04 63.82 33.65
N TYR A 14 -20.96 64.46 34.09
CA TYR A 14 -19.59 64.03 33.77
C TYR A 14 -19.24 62.70 34.46
N ALA A 15 -19.63 62.53 35.73
CA ALA A 15 -19.48 61.28 36.45
C ALA A 15 -20.36 60.17 35.86
N ALA A 16 -21.61 60.44 35.48
CA ALA A 16 -22.50 59.46 34.86
C ALA A 16 -21.99 59.01 33.48
N TRP A 17 -21.49 59.91 32.64
CA TRP A 17 -20.86 59.54 31.36
C TRP A 17 -19.61 58.68 31.60
N HIS A 18 -18.75 59.10 32.55
CA HIS A 18 -17.52 58.37 32.87
C HIS A 18 -17.72 57.08 33.64
N TYR A 19 -18.84 56.82 34.32
CA TYR A 19 -18.99 55.62 35.15
C TYR A 19 -19.97 54.57 34.61
N THR A 20 -20.99 54.92 33.82
CA THR A 20 -22.07 53.94 33.54
C THR A 20 -22.20 53.48 32.08
N LEU A 21 -21.83 54.30 31.08
CA LEU A 21 -22.06 53.96 29.67
C LEU A 21 -20.79 53.72 28.83
N GLY A 22 -19.69 54.42 29.13
CA GLY A 22 -18.45 54.32 28.33
C GLY A 22 -17.63 53.05 28.58
N TRP A 23 -17.41 52.70 29.85
CA TRP A 23 -16.53 51.57 30.22
C TRP A 23 -17.16 50.21 29.93
N GLY A 24 -18.46 50.04 30.20
CA GLY A 24 -19.16 48.78 29.92
C GLY A 24 -19.12 48.41 28.44
N ASN A 25 -19.22 49.40 27.55
CA ASN A 25 -19.09 49.20 26.12
C ASN A 25 -17.65 48.86 25.71
N LEU A 26 -16.65 49.54 26.29
CA LEU A 26 -15.24 49.21 26.07
C LEU A 26 -14.89 47.78 26.50
N PHE A 27 -15.32 47.35 27.69
CA PHE A 27 -15.11 45.98 28.15
C PHE A 27 -15.78 44.96 27.23
N THR A 28 -17.00 45.24 26.77
CA THR A 28 -17.72 44.34 25.84
C THR A 28 -16.99 44.22 24.50
N VAL A 29 -16.52 45.34 23.94
CA VAL A 29 -15.73 45.36 22.70
C VAL A 29 -14.40 44.64 22.88
N THR A 30 -13.70 44.85 24.00
CA THR A 30 -12.43 44.16 24.29
C THR A 30 -12.63 42.65 24.45
N VAL A 31 -13.66 42.22 25.18
CA VAL A 31 -13.99 40.79 25.33
C VAL A 31 -14.38 40.18 23.97
N ALA A 32 -15.17 40.89 23.17
CA ALA A 32 -15.52 40.45 21.81
C ALA A 32 -14.27 40.30 20.92
N LEU A 33 -13.34 41.26 20.97
CA LEU A 33 -12.08 41.20 20.25
C LEU A 33 -11.22 40.00 20.70
N ILE A 34 -11.08 39.81 22.01
CA ILE A 34 -10.35 38.66 22.58
C ILE A 34 -11.01 37.34 22.16
N ALA A 35 -12.34 37.26 22.18
CA ALA A 35 -13.09 36.07 21.76
C ALA A 35 -12.87 35.77 20.27
N ILE A 36 -12.86 36.79 19.41
CA ILE A 36 -12.54 36.63 17.98
C ILE A 36 -11.11 36.13 17.80
N ILE A 37 -10.13 36.74 18.49
CA ILE A 37 -8.72 36.32 18.42
C ILE A 37 -8.58 34.87 18.90
N ALA A 38 -9.18 34.53 20.04
CA ALA A 38 -9.17 33.17 20.59
C ALA A 38 -9.81 32.16 19.61
N SER A 39 -10.96 32.52 19.01
CA SER A 39 -11.64 31.69 18.01
C SER A 39 -10.77 31.44 16.78
N VAL A 40 -10.11 32.48 16.26
CA VAL A 40 -9.18 32.35 15.13
C VAL A 40 -7.99 31.47 15.50
N VAL A 41 -7.38 31.67 16.68
CA VAL A 41 -6.24 30.88 17.14
C VAL A 41 -6.62 29.40 17.30
N VAL A 42 -7.74 29.10 17.95
CA VAL A 42 -8.24 27.72 18.11
C VAL A 42 -8.56 27.09 16.76
N SER A 43 -9.16 27.84 15.83
CA SER A 43 -9.45 27.37 14.48
C SER A 43 -8.17 27.03 13.71
N VAL A 44 -7.14 27.88 13.79
CA VAL A 44 -5.83 27.64 13.14
C VAL A 44 -5.14 26.42 13.74
N ILE A 45 -5.12 26.28 15.06
CA ILE A 45 -4.54 25.12 15.74
C ILE A 45 -5.28 23.85 15.34
N THR A 46 -6.61 23.88 15.34
CA THR A 46 -7.45 22.73 14.98
C THR A 46 -7.25 22.33 13.52
N LEU A 47 -7.21 23.31 12.60
CA LEU A 47 -6.94 23.06 11.19
C LEU A 47 -5.56 22.41 10.99
N ARG A 48 -4.50 22.95 11.60
CA ARG A 48 -3.16 22.35 11.51
C ARG A 48 -3.14 20.92 12.05
N ARG A 49 -3.79 20.69 13.19
CA ARG A 49 -3.88 19.36 13.80
C ARG A 49 -4.63 18.39 12.90
N ASN A 50 -5.74 18.82 12.32
CA ASN A 50 -6.52 18.04 11.36
C ASN A 50 -5.70 17.74 10.10
N THR A 51 -4.98 18.71 9.54
CA THR A 51 -4.08 18.49 8.39
C THR A 51 -3.05 17.41 8.70
N ASN A 52 -2.37 17.50 9.84
CA ASN A 52 -1.39 16.49 10.26
C ASN A 52 -2.05 15.10 10.42
N HIS A 53 -3.26 15.03 10.99
CA HIS A 53 -4.00 13.78 11.08
C HIS A 53 -4.40 13.22 9.71
N PHE A 54 -4.81 14.07 8.76
CA PHE A 54 -5.11 13.62 7.40
C PHE A 54 -3.86 13.12 6.67
N GLU A 55 -2.72 13.78 6.81
CA GLU A 55 -1.46 13.33 6.23
C GLU A 55 -1.02 12.00 6.83
N GLN A 56 -1.08 11.86 8.16
CA GLN A 56 -0.76 10.61 8.84
C GLN A 56 -1.70 9.48 8.38
N ASN A 57 -3.02 9.73 8.32
CA ASN A 57 -3.99 8.74 7.83
C ASN A 57 -3.72 8.33 6.38
N ARG A 58 -3.27 9.26 5.52
CA ARG A 58 -2.88 8.94 4.14
C ARG A 58 -1.64 8.07 4.08
N ILE A 59 -0.64 8.34 4.91
CA ILE A 59 0.59 7.54 4.99
C ILE A 59 0.26 6.14 5.52
N ASP A 60 -0.54 6.05 6.58
CA ASP A 60 -0.94 4.77 7.17
C ASP A 60 -1.76 3.94 6.17
N ALA A 61 -2.72 4.55 5.47
CA ALA A 61 -3.49 3.88 4.43
C ALA A 61 -2.63 3.42 3.25
N ARG A 62 -1.64 4.22 2.84
CA ARG A 62 -0.65 3.84 1.80
C ARG A 62 0.16 2.63 2.27
N ASN A 63 0.62 2.62 3.51
CA ASN A 63 1.40 1.52 4.09
C ASN A 63 0.58 0.24 4.25
N ASP A 64 -0.67 0.34 4.70
CA ASP A 64 -1.59 -0.79 4.80
C ASP A 64 -1.91 -1.38 3.42
N LYS A 65 -2.13 -0.53 2.42
CA LYS A 65 -2.32 -0.98 1.04
C LYS A 65 -1.05 -1.63 0.49
N LEU A 66 0.12 -1.04 0.72
CA LEU A 66 1.40 -1.62 0.34
C LEU A 66 1.61 -3.01 0.99
N ARG A 67 1.26 -3.15 2.27
CA ARG A 67 1.30 -4.44 2.99
C ARG A 67 0.40 -5.47 2.31
N ALA A 68 -0.84 -5.11 2.01
CA ALA A 68 -1.78 -6.00 1.33
C ALA A 68 -1.25 -6.44 -0.05
N GLU A 69 -0.79 -5.49 -0.88
CA GLU A 69 -0.27 -5.80 -2.22
C GLU A 69 0.97 -6.70 -2.19
N VAL A 70 1.88 -6.52 -1.22
CA VAL A 70 3.05 -7.40 -1.07
C VAL A 70 2.62 -8.82 -0.65
N ILE A 71 1.64 -8.95 0.25
CA ILE A 71 1.10 -10.25 0.66
C ILE A 71 0.41 -10.97 -0.51
N ASP A 72 -0.43 -10.24 -1.25
CA ASP A 72 -1.15 -10.78 -2.40
C ASP A 72 -0.20 -11.17 -3.53
N LEU A 73 0.87 -10.40 -3.76
CA LEU A 73 1.93 -10.75 -4.69
C LEU A 73 2.63 -12.06 -4.30
N ILE A 74 3.05 -12.18 -3.04
CA ILE A 74 3.73 -13.39 -2.55
C ILE A 74 2.80 -14.61 -2.69
N SER A 75 1.52 -14.44 -2.34
CA SER A 75 0.52 -15.51 -2.48
C SER A 75 0.30 -15.90 -3.95
N ALA A 76 0.21 -14.92 -4.87
CA ALA A 76 0.07 -15.18 -6.30
C ALA A 76 1.28 -15.93 -6.87
N LEU A 77 2.49 -15.58 -6.46
CA LEU A 77 3.72 -16.26 -6.88
C LEU A 77 3.86 -17.67 -6.29
N SER A 78 3.42 -17.87 -5.04
CA SER A 78 3.36 -19.18 -4.41
C SER A 78 2.36 -20.10 -5.14
N GLN A 79 1.16 -19.59 -5.42
CA GLN A 79 0.13 -20.30 -6.19
C GLN A 79 0.64 -20.69 -7.58
N ARG A 80 1.30 -19.76 -8.28
CA ARG A 80 1.95 -20.02 -9.57
C ARG A 80 2.94 -21.18 -9.46
N SER A 81 3.79 -21.20 -8.44
CA SER A 81 4.81 -22.24 -8.27
C SER A 81 4.18 -23.63 -8.11
N SER A 82 3.11 -23.73 -7.31
CA SER A 82 2.32 -24.97 -7.18
C SER A 82 1.66 -25.38 -8.51
N GLN A 83 1.09 -24.44 -9.26
CA GLN A 83 0.48 -24.72 -10.56
C GLN A 83 1.50 -25.19 -11.61
N VAL A 84 2.69 -24.58 -11.63
CA VAL A 84 3.79 -24.99 -12.52
C VAL A 84 4.23 -26.41 -12.22
N GLU A 85 4.35 -26.79 -10.94
CA GLU A 85 4.71 -28.15 -10.55
C GLU A 85 3.68 -29.18 -11.04
N ILE A 86 2.37 -28.88 -10.89
CA ILE A 86 1.28 -29.73 -11.39
C ILE A 86 1.37 -29.88 -12.91
N VAL A 87 1.64 -28.80 -13.64
CA VAL A 87 1.79 -28.80 -15.11
C VAL A 87 2.97 -29.68 -15.51
N VAL A 88 4.13 -29.52 -14.87
CA VAL A 88 5.33 -30.33 -15.14
C VAL A 88 5.07 -31.81 -14.88
N GLN A 89 4.40 -32.16 -13.78
CA GLN A 89 4.03 -33.55 -13.48
C GLN A 89 3.09 -34.15 -14.54
N ARG A 90 2.09 -33.39 -15.00
CA ARG A 90 1.17 -33.85 -16.07
C ARG A 90 1.89 -34.02 -17.40
N ILE A 91 2.82 -33.13 -17.76
CA ILE A 91 3.63 -33.26 -18.98
C ILE A 91 4.46 -34.56 -18.93
N ARG A 92 5.12 -34.85 -17.81
CA ARG A 92 5.88 -36.11 -17.62
C ARG A 92 5.00 -37.36 -17.74
N GLN A 93 3.76 -37.30 -17.28
CA GLN A 93 2.81 -38.42 -17.43
C GLN A 93 2.36 -38.62 -18.88
N LEU A 94 2.21 -37.52 -19.63
CA LEU A 94 1.76 -37.53 -21.03
C LEU A 94 2.88 -37.86 -22.04
N GLU A 95 4.15 -37.75 -21.63
CA GLU A 95 5.33 -38.08 -22.46
C GLU A 95 5.29 -39.51 -23.02
N ASN A 96 4.54 -40.41 -22.36
CA ASN A 96 4.35 -41.80 -22.76
C ASN A 96 3.18 -42.05 -23.74
N VAL A 97 2.34 -41.05 -24.05
CA VAL A 97 1.02 -41.29 -24.66
C VAL A 97 0.90 -40.78 -26.11
N ASP A 98 1.30 -39.54 -26.42
CA ASP A 98 1.40 -39.00 -27.80
C ASP A 98 1.90 -37.55 -27.82
N ARG A 99 2.84 -37.17 -28.71
CA ARG A 99 3.37 -35.79 -28.83
C ARG A 99 2.31 -34.77 -29.22
N GLN A 100 1.34 -35.14 -30.06
CA GLN A 100 0.27 -34.21 -30.48
C GLN A 100 -0.76 -33.97 -29.37
N ALA A 101 -1.01 -34.97 -28.51
CA ALA A 101 -1.88 -34.82 -27.36
C ALA A 101 -1.24 -33.91 -26.29
N ILE A 102 0.08 -34.07 -26.06
CA ILE A 102 0.87 -33.18 -25.19
C ILE A 102 0.72 -31.72 -25.64
N HIS A 103 0.82 -31.45 -26.94
CA HIS A 103 0.76 -30.08 -27.47
C HIS A 103 -0.56 -29.37 -27.15
N ARG A 104 -1.71 -30.00 -27.45
CA ARG A 104 -3.03 -29.43 -27.15
C ARG A 104 -3.26 -29.28 -25.64
N HIS A 105 -2.74 -30.20 -24.83
CA HIS A 105 -2.86 -30.12 -23.38
C HIS A 105 -2.01 -29.01 -22.78
N ILE A 106 -0.77 -28.83 -23.27
CA ILE A 106 0.11 -27.73 -22.89
C ILE A 106 -0.56 -26.41 -23.26
N GLU A 107 -0.99 -26.24 -24.50
CA GLU A 107 -1.63 -24.99 -24.95
C GLU A 107 -2.88 -24.64 -24.13
N ALA A 108 -3.73 -25.62 -23.83
CA ALA A 108 -4.92 -25.41 -22.97
C ALA A 108 -4.56 -25.11 -21.51
N MET A 109 -3.57 -25.79 -20.92
CA MET A 109 -3.15 -25.54 -19.53
C MET A 109 -2.45 -24.18 -19.37
N PHE A 110 -1.70 -23.74 -20.38
CA PHE A 110 -1.05 -22.43 -20.35
C PHE A 110 -2.06 -21.28 -20.54
N SER A 111 -3.14 -21.49 -21.31
CA SER A 111 -4.09 -20.43 -21.64
C SER A 111 -5.09 -20.10 -20.53
N GLU A 112 -5.53 -21.07 -19.72
CA GLU A 112 -6.55 -20.84 -18.69
C GLU A 112 -5.99 -20.55 -17.30
N ASP A 113 -5.10 -21.39 -16.75
CA ASP A 113 -4.73 -21.32 -15.33
C ASP A 113 -3.46 -20.51 -15.07
N LEU A 114 -2.41 -20.73 -15.89
CA LEU A 114 -1.12 -20.08 -15.69
C LEU A 114 -1.20 -18.58 -16.04
N TRP A 115 -1.91 -18.23 -17.11
CA TRP A 115 -2.00 -16.83 -17.54
C TRP A 115 -2.63 -15.90 -16.49
N ASP A 116 -3.65 -16.40 -15.80
CA ASP A 116 -4.32 -15.64 -14.76
C ASP A 116 -3.44 -15.42 -13.53
N SER A 117 -2.61 -16.41 -13.16
CA SER A 117 -1.61 -16.27 -12.08
C SER A 117 -0.54 -15.25 -12.46
N TYR A 118 -0.05 -15.27 -13.70
CA TYR A 118 0.93 -14.32 -14.24
C TYR A 118 0.40 -12.89 -14.24
N ARG A 119 -0.84 -12.70 -14.71
CA ARG A 119 -1.51 -11.40 -14.76
C ARG A 119 -1.69 -10.84 -13.35
N ARG A 120 -2.15 -11.66 -12.39
CA ARG A 120 -2.30 -11.25 -10.98
C ARG A 120 -0.96 -10.86 -10.37
N ALA A 121 0.06 -11.72 -10.47
CA ALA A 121 1.40 -11.43 -9.94
C ALA A 121 1.98 -10.13 -10.53
N THR A 122 1.86 -9.93 -11.84
CA THR A 122 2.34 -8.72 -12.52
C THR A 122 1.59 -7.47 -12.03
N SER A 123 0.27 -7.57 -11.87
CA SER A 123 -0.57 -6.46 -11.37
C SER A 123 -0.16 -6.05 -9.96
N HIS A 124 -0.01 -7.00 -9.04
CA HIS A 124 0.42 -6.71 -7.68
C HIS A 124 1.85 -6.16 -7.64
N ALA A 125 2.76 -6.67 -8.48
CA ALA A 125 4.11 -6.12 -8.60
C ALA A 125 4.11 -4.64 -9.01
N PHE A 126 3.30 -4.25 -10.01
CA PHE A 126 3.17 -2.85 -10.39
C PHE A 126 2.51 -2.00 -9.30
N ALA A 127 1.52 -2.54 -8.59
CA ALA A 127 0.91 -1.85 -7.45
C ALA A 127 1.94 -1.58 -6.34
N VAL A 128 2.80 -2.55 -6.02
CA VAL A 128 3.89 -2.38 -5.06
C VAL A 128 4.84 -1.27 -5.51
N LEU A 129 5.27 -1.25 -6.78
CA LEU A 129 6.13 -0.20 -7.32
C LEU A 129 5.48 1.19 -7.29
N ALA A 130 4.18 1.28 -7.52
CA ALA A 130 3.45 2.55 -7.45
C ALA A 130 3.28 3.06 -6.01
N LEU A 131 3.28 2.15 -5.03
CA LEU A 131 3.04 2.45 -3.63
C LEU A 131 4.32 2.60 -2.81
N THR A 132 5.48 2.17 -3.31
CA THR A 132 6.76 2.22 -2.59
C THR A 132 7.80 3.07 -3.31
N GLU A 133 8.60 3.81 -2.54
CA GLU A 133 9.83 4.46 -3.01
C GLU A 133 11.08 3.70 -2.52
N ASP A 134 10.87 2.56 -1.83
CA ASP A 134 11.95 1.79 -1.26
C ASP A 134 12.69 0.97 -2.34
N LYS A 135 14.00 1.20 -2.43
CA LYS A 135 14.86 0.52 -3.40
C LYS A 135 14.89 -1.00 -3.19
N GLU A 136 14.86 -1.47 -1.94
CA GLU A 136 14.90 -2.90 -1.62
C GLU A 136 13.67 -3.63 -2.19
N ALA A 137 12.49 -3.02 -2.03
CA ALA A 137 11.27 -3.55 -2.62
C ALA A 137 11.29 -3.43 -4.15
N ALA A 138 11.72 -2.29 -4.69
CA ALA A 138 11.76 -2.07 -6.13
C ALA A 138 12.71 -3.04 -6.86
N GLU A 139 13.88 -3.33 -6.29
CA GLU A 139 14.84 -4.30 -6.82
C GLU A 139 14.27 -5.71 -6.83
N ALA A 140 13.66 -6.15 -5.72
CA ALA A 140 13.03 -7.46 -5.63
C ALA A 140 11.89 -7.62 -6.65
N ILE A 141 11.05 -6.59 -6.82
CA ILE A 141 10.01 -6.58 -7.84
C ILE A 141 10.60 -6.59 -9.25
N GLY A 142 11.68 -5.86 -9.50
CA GLY A 142 12.39 -5.88 -10.78
C GLY A 142 12.87 -7.27 -11.17
N LEU A 143 13.44 -8.02 -10.22
CA LEU A 143 13.85 -9.41 -10.43
C LEU A 143 12.66 -10.32 -10.77
N ILE A 144 11.53 -10.16 -10.07
CA ILE A 144 10.31 -10.93 -10.32
C ILE A 144 9.77 -10.63 -11.72
N LEU A 145 9.60 -9.35 -12.08
CA LEU A 145 9.07 -8.95 -13.38
C LEU A 145 9.98 -9.38 -14.52
N GLY A 146 11.31 -9.27 -14.35
CA GLY A 146 12.29 -9.76 -15.32
C GLY A 146 12.15 -11.26 -15.56
N ALA A 147 12.15 -12.05 -14.49
CA ALA A 147 11.99 -13.51 -14.59
C ALA A 147 10.64 -13.91 -15.20
N LEU A 148 9.54 -13.24 -14.83
CA LEU A 148 8.23 -13.51 -15.41
C LEU A 148 8.18 -13.16 -16.92
N ALA A 149 8.83 -12.07 -17.33
CA ALA A 149 8.91 -11.68 -18.74
C ALA A 149 9.70 -12.70 -19.56
N GLU A 150 10.85 -13.18 -19.05
CA GLU A 150 11.66 -14.20 -19.71
C GLU A 150 10.87 -15.52 -19.87
N ILE A 151 10.16 -15.96 -18.82
CA ILE A 151 9.33 -17.17 -18.93
C ILE A 151 8.21 -16.99 -19.96
N ARG A 152 7.56 -15.82 -19.98
CA ARG A 152 6.54 -15.53 -21.00
C ARG A 152 7.12 -15.60 -22.40
N GLN A 153 8.34 -15.10 -22.60
CA GLN A 153 9.03 -15.17 -23.90
C GLN A 153 9.35 -16.61 -24.28
N LEU A 154 9.88 -17.42 -23.36
CA LEU A 154 10.14 -18.85 -23.59
C LEU A 154 8.87 -19.60 -23.99
N VAL A 155 7.76 -19.38 -23.28
CA VAL A 155 6.46 -19.99 -23.60
C VAL A 155 5.95 -19.55 -24.96
N ALA A 156 6.04 -18.25 -25.29
CA ALA A 156 5.61 -17.74 -26.59
C ALA A 156 6.44 -18.31 -27.75
N THR A 157 7.75 -18.43 -27.58
CA THR A 157 8.65 -19.04 -28.58
C THR A 157 8.34 -20.53 -28.76
N ALA A 158 8.12 -21.26 -27.66
CA ALA A 158 7.74 -22.66 -27.67
C ALA A 158 6.38 -22.90 -28.37
N ALA A 159 5.41 -22.02 -28.15
CA ALA A 159 4.11 -22.06 -28.82
C ALA A 159 4.23 -21.77 -30.32
N ALA A 160 5.05 -20.78 -30.72
CA ALA A 160 5.26 -20.42 -32.13
C ALA A 160 6.03 -21.48 -32.92
N ASN A 161 6.94 -22.21 -32.28
CA ASN A 161 7.76 -23.25 -32.92
C ASN A 161 7.76 -24.54 -32.08
N PRO A 162 6.74 -25.41 -32.23
CA PRO A 162 6.58 -26.60 -31.39
C PRO A 162 7.74 -27.61 -31.47
N SER A 163 8.47 -27.64 -32.59
CA SER A 163 9.68 -28.46 -32.77
C SER A 163 10.88 -27.97 -31.94
N THR A 164 10.81 -26.75 -31.40
CA THR A 164 11.84 -26.15 -30.52
C THR A 164 11.51 -26.28 -29.04
N ILE A 165 10.40 -26.93 -28.66
CA ILE A 165 10.05 -27.18 -27.25
C ILE A 165 11.18 -27.91 -26.50
N HIS A 166 11.94 -28.76 -27.20
CA HIS A 166 13.11 -29.46 -26.66
C HIS A 166 14.30 -28.54 -26.34
N LEU A 167 14.30 -27.29 -26.83
CA LEU A 167 15.36 -26.29 -26.63
C LEU A 167 15.12 -25.40 -25.41
N VAL A 168 13.94 -25.47 -24.77
CA VAL A 168 13.78 -24.87 -23.44
C VAL A 168 14.54 -25.77 -22.46
N GLU A 169 15.80 -25.42 -22.20
CA GLU A 169 16.61 -26.18 -21.27
C GLU A 169 15.95 -26.12 -19.88
N PRO A 170 15.67 -27.28 -19.25
CA PRO A 170 15.12 -27.32 -17.89
C PRO A 170 15.94 -26.47 -16.90
N ALA A 171 17.24 -26.38 -17.12
CA ALA A 171 18.17 -25.57 -16.34
C ALA A 171 17.88 -24.06 -16.41
N GLU A 172 17.41 -23.54 -17.55
CA GLU A 172 17.03 -22.13 -17.68
C GLU A 172 15.75 -21.82 -16.90
N LEU A 173 14.76 -22.72 -16.97
CA LEU A 173 13.51 -22.57 -16.22
C LEU A 173 13.76 -22.67 -14.71
N ASP A 174 14.62 -23.59 -14.27
CA ASP A 174 15.02 -23.74 -12.87
C ASP A 174 15.77 -22.50 -12.37
N LYS A 175 16.66 -21.93 -13.18
CA LYS A 175 17.36 -20.67 -12.85
C LYS A 175 16.38 -19.51 -12.65
N LEU A 176 15.37 -19.39 -13.52
CA LEU A 176 14.34 -18.35 -13.40
C LEU A 176 13.43 -18.58 -12.18
N SER A 177 13.10 -19.83 -11.88
CA SER A 177 12.37 -20.17 -10.65
C SER A 177 13.16 -19.79 -9.40
N HIS A 178 14.45 -20.13 -9.35
CA HIS A 178 15.33 -19.75 -8.24
C HIS A 178 15.48 -18.22 -8.08
N ALA A 179 15.51 -17.48 -9.18
CA ALA A 179 15.52 -16.01 -9.14
C ALA A 179 14.23 -15.45 -8.51
N ILE A 180 13.07 -16.02 -8.89
CA ILE A 180 11.78 -15.66 -8.30
C ILE A 180 11.76 -16.00 -6.80
N ASP A 181 12.21 -17.19 -6.40
CA ASP A 181 12.25 -17.61 -5.00
C ASP A 181 13.16 -16.72 -4.14
N ALA A 182 14.32 -16.34 -4.68
CA ALA A 182 15.23 -15.42 -4.02
C ALA A 182 14.59 -14.04 -3.83
N ALA A 183 13.90 -13.53 -4.84
CA ALA A 183 13.18 -12.26 -4.76
C ALA A 183 11.97 -12.32 -3.80
N ILE A 184 11.25 -13.44 -3.75
CA ILE A 184 10.20 -13.68 -2.75
C ILE A 184 10.77 -13.64 -1.33
N LYS A 185 11.93 -14.26 -1.09
CA LYS A 185 12.61 -14.20 0.22
C LYS A 185 12.97 -12.75 0.60
N GLN A 186 13.45 -11.96 -0.35
CA GLN A 186 13.71 -10.53 -0.14
C GLN A 186 12.42 -9.77 0.21
N LEU A 187 11.33 -9.98 -0.53
CA LEU A 187 10.03 -9.35 -0.25
C LEU A 187 9.45 -9.77 1.12
N LYS A 188 9.57 -11.04 1.50
CA LYS A 188 9.16 -11.52 2.84
C LYS A 188 9.95 -10.80 3.93
N SER A 189 11.27 -10.70 3.79
CA SER A 189 12.14 -9.95 4.72
C SER A 189 11.76 -8.47 4.80
N TYR A 190 11.53 -7.83 3.65
CA TYR A 190 11.08 -6.44 3.55
C TYR A 190 9.75 -6.23 4.28
N ALA A 191 8.76 -7.09 4.03
CA ALA A 191 7.44 -6.99 4.63
C ALA A 191 7.48 -7.16 6.15
N VAL A 192 8.32 -8.05 6.67
CA VAL A 192 8.52 -8.21 8.12
C VAL A 192 9.20 -6.97 8.72
N ARG A 193 10.31 -6.52 8.12
CA ARG A 193 11.14 -5.44 8.69
C ARG A 193 10.52 -4.05 8.58
N LYS A 194 9.85 -3.75 7.47
CA LYS A 194 9.42 -2.39 7.12
C LYS A 194 7.90 -2.22 7.09
N LEU A 195 7.15 -3.29 6.80
CA LEU A 195 5.69 -3.23 6.76
C LEU A 195 5.04 -3.79 8.02
N GLY A 196 5.80 -4.35 8.97
CA GLY A 196 5.27 -4.85 10.23
C GLY A 196 4.44 -6.13 10.11
N VAL A 197 4.68 -6.93 9.05
CA VAL A 197 4.12 -8.28 8.95
C VAL A 197 4.82 -9.18 9.98
N THR A 198 4.07 -10.00 10.71
CA THR A 198 4.63 -10.80 11.81
C THR A 198 5.60 -11.88 11.33
N ALA A 199 5.13 -12.72 10.42
CA ALA A 199 5.90 -13.78 9.78
C ALA A 199 5.06 -14.32 8.61
N TYR A 200 5.65 -15.20 7.80
CA TYR A 200 4.96 -15.91 6.73
C TYR A 200 5.07 -17.41 6.95
N ASP A 201 4.04 -18.16 6.56
CA ASP A 201 4.12 -19.62 6.47
C ASP A 201 4.90 -20.07 5.21
N GLU A 202 5.04 -21.38 5.05
CA GLU A 202 5.72 -22.01 3.91
C GLU A 202 5.04 -21.66 2.58
N HIS A 203 3.74 -21.37 2.60
CA HIS A 203 2.94 -21.01 1.43
C HIS A 203 2.90 -19.51 1.15
N GLY A 204 3.53 -18.69 1.98
CA GLY A 204 3.57 -17.24 1.81
C GLY A 204 2.34 -16.49 2.32
N HIS A 205 1.53 -17.11 3.17
CA HIS A 205 0.47 -16.42 3.91
C HIS A 205 1.01 -15.82 5.22
N PRO A 206 0.52 -14.64 5.64
CA PRO A 206 0.97 -14.02 6.88
C PRO A 206 0.51 -14.83 8.10
N LEU A 207 1.43 -15.16 9.00
CA LEU A 207 1.11 -15.79 10.28
C LEU A 207 0.48 -14.77 11.22
N ASN A 208 -0.71 -15.09 11.72
CA ASN A 208 -1.38 -14.30 12.73
C ASN A 208 -0.57 -14.32 14.04
N LYS A 209 -0.47 -13.20 14.76
CA LYS A 209 0.26 -13.08 16.04
C LYS A 209 -0.09 -14.17 17.07
N LEU A 210 -1.29 -14.72 16.99
CA LEU A 210 -1.80 -15.77 17.88
C LEU A 210 -1.28 -17.18 17.58
N ASN A 211 -0.70 -17.43 16.40
CA ASN A 211 -0.25 -18.76 15.96
C ASN A 211 1.29 -18.96 16.07
N VAL A 212 2.03 -18.01 16.66
CA VAL A 212 3.51 -18.03 16.72
C VAL A 212 4.03 -18.63 18.02
N LEU A 213 3.16 -19.05 18.93
CA LEU A 213 3.55 -19.75 20.16
C LEU A 213 3.36 -21.27 19.97
N PRO A 214 4.42 -22.08 20.01
CA PRO A 214 4.28 -23.52 20.13
C PRO A 214 3.71 -23.85 21.52
N GLU A 215 2.73 -24.75 21.58
CA GLU A 215 2.36 -25.46 22.81
C GLU A 215 3.54 -26.31 23.33
#